data_AF-Q0UVJ6-F1
#
_entry.id   AF-Q0UVJ6-F1
#
_cell.length_a   1.000
_cell.length_b   1.000
_cell.length_c   1.000
_cell.angle_alpha   90.00
_cell.angle_beta   90.00
_cell.angle_gamma   90.00
#
_symmetry.space_group_name_H-M   'P 1'
#
loop_
_entity.id
_entity.type
_entity.pdbx_description
1 polymer ?
#
loop_
_entity_poly.entity_id
_entity_poly.type
_entity_poly.pdbx_seq_one_letter_code
_entity_poly.pdbx_strand_id
1 'polypeptide(L)'
;MAQEQQEQQESPLHLAEILSDLVSLRVCDPSAALALVSARPNTSTHTETQKNAEEDDVELGRAKELLKLHYDVKERHKRGDLARGLEEARREVGRVVGG
;
A
#
# COMPACT_ATOMS: atom_id res chain seq x y z
N MET A 1 -43.17 -37.22 -2.20
CA MET A 1 -41.74 -37.18 -2.60
C MET A 1 -41.37 -35.73 -2.83
N ALA A 2 -40.36 -35.26 -2.08
CA ALA A 2 -39.55 -34.03 -2.18
C ALA A 2 -40.29 -32.69 -2.35
N GLN A 3 -40.35 -31.82 -1.32
CA GLN A 3 -39.31 -30.87 -0.86
C GLN A 3 -39.07 -29.75 -1.88
N GLU A 4 -39.58 -28.55 -1.57
CA GLU A 4 -38.80 -27.37 -1.09
C GLU A 4 -38.07 -26.66 -2.22
N GLN A 5 -38.47 -25.42 -2.57
CA GLN A 5 -37.54 -24.28 -2.72
C GLN A 5 -38.27 -22.97 -2.36
N GLN A 6 -37.65 -22.27 -1.42
CA GLN A 6 -38.13 -21.12 -0.64
C GLN A 6 -38.06 -19.78 -1.39
N GLU A 7 -38.75 -18.82 -0.79
CA GLU A 7 -38.97 -17.42 -1.16
C GLU A 7 -37.72 -16.66 -1.63
N GLN A 8 -37.82 -16.05 -2.81
CA GLN A 8 -36.86 -15.09 -3.35
C GLN A 8 -37.43 -13.66 -3.15
N GLN A 9 -37.48 -13.15 -1.92
CA GLN A 9 -37.96 -11.76 -1.70
C GLN A 9 -37.44 -11.08 -0.42
N GLU A 10 -36.13 -11.16 -0.14
CA GLU A 10 -35.50 -10.51 1.03
C GLU A 10 -34.65 -9.26 0.71
N SER A 11 -34.55 -8.84 -0.55
CA SER A 11 -33.55 -7.84 -0.98
C SER A 11 -33.84 -6.36 -0.62
N PRO A 12 -35.08 -5.83 -0.62
CA PRO A 12 -35.30 -4.40 -0.38
C PRO A 12 -35.32 -4.00 1.10
N LEU A 13 -35.77 -4.88 2.00
CA LEU A 13 -35.85 -4.58 3.44
C LEU A 13 -34.45 -4.52 4.07
N HIS A 14 -33.55 -5.44 3.70
CA HIS A 14 -32.18 -5.44 4.16
C HIS A 14 -31.40 -4.20 3.72
N LEU A 15 -31.65 -3.67 2.52
CA LEU A 15 -31.00 -2.45 2.08
C LEU A 15 -31.42 -1.24 2.94
N ALA A 16 -32.70 -1.13 3.27
CA ALA A 16 -33.20 -0.04 4.10
C ALA A 16 -32.59 -0.07 5.52
N GLU A 17 -32.41 -1.27 6.09
CA GLU A 17 -31.78 -1.48 7.39
C GLU A 17 -30.29 -1.06 7.37
N ILE A 18 -29.54 -1.52 6.37
CA ILE A 18 -28.12 -1.13 6.20
C ILE A 18 -27.98 0.39 6.03
N LEU A 19 -28.86 1.03 5.27
CA LEU A 19 -28.83 2.48 5.11
C LEU A 19 -29.23 3.21 6.40
N SER A 20 -30.16 2.67 7.18
CA SER A 20 -30.54 3.20 8.49
C SER A 20 -29.37 3.12 9.49
N ASP A 21 -28.65 1.99 9.49
CA ASP A 21 -27.47 1.78 10.32
C ASP A 21 -26.32 2.70 9.92
N LEU A 22 -26.07 2.89 8.62
CA LEU A 22 -25.05 3.82 8.13
C LEU A 22 -25.37 5.28 8.50
N VAL A 23 -26.65 5.67 8.45
CA VAL A 23 -27.06 7.03 8.87
C VAL A 23 -26.86 7.21 10.37
N SER A 24 -27.19 6.20 11.17
CA SER A 24 -27.00 6.22 12.63
C SER A 24 -25.51 6.26 12.98
N LEU A 25 -24.69 5.45 12.32
CA LEU A 25 -23.25 5.43 12.50
C LEU A 25 -22.62 6.76 12.08
N ARG A 26 -23.11 7.42 11.02
CA ARG A 26 -22.63 8.75 10.63
C ARG A 26 -22.84 9.80 11.73
N VAL A 27 -23.90 9.67 12.54
CA VAL A 27 -24.16 10.60 13.66
C VAL A 27 -23.22 10.33 14.83
N CYS A 28 -22.93 9.06 15.12
CA CYS A 28 -22.07 8.66 16.23
C CYS A 28 -20.56 8.79 15.90
N ASP A 29 -20.16 8.38 14.70
CA ASP A 29 -18.80 8.41 14.17
C ASP A 29 -18.80 8.64 12.64
N PRO A 30 -18.68 9.90 12.19
CA PRO A 30 -18.64 10.24 10.78
C PRO A 30 -17.45 9.62 10.02
N SER A 31 -16.33 9.37 10.71
CA SER A 31 -15.11 8.85 10.11
C SER A 31 -15.25 7.37 9.78
N ALA A 32 -15.77 6.57 10.72
CA ALA A 32 -16.04 5.16 10.50
C ALA A 32 -17.08 4.93 9.38
N ALA A 33 -18.13 5.74 9.33
CA ALA A 33 -19.14 5.67 8.26
C ALA A 33 -18.54 5.95 6.87
N LEU A 34 -17.65 6.94 6.75
CA LEU A 34 -16.94 7.23 5.50
C LEU A 34 -15.99 6.08 5.11
N ALA A 35 -15.30 5.49 6.08
CA ALA A 35 -14.40 4.37 5.82
C ALA A 35 -15.14 3.16 5.23
N LEU A 36 -16.34 2.82 5.75
CA LEU A 36 -17.14 1.69 5.24
C LEU A 36 -17.64 1.90 3.81
N VAL A 37 -18.02 3.12 3.44
CA VAL A 37 -18.52 3.43 2.09
C VAL A 37 -17.38 3.61 1.08
N SER A 38 -16.22 4.10 1.53
CA SER A 38 -15.04 4.30 0.68
C SER A 38 -14.18 3.05 0.53
N ALA A 39 -14.26 2.11 1.49
CA ALA A 39 -13.64 0.81 1.39
C ALA A 39 -14.31 0.01 0.28
N ARG A 40 -13.63 -0.10 -0.87
CA ARG A 40 -13.91 -1.17 -1.83
C ARG A 40 -13.76 -2.51 -1.09
N PRO A 41 -14.52 -3.56 -1.46
CA PRO A 41 -14.41 -4.85 -0.81
C PRO A 41 -13.01 -5.43 -1.06
N ASN A 42 -12.10 -5.16 -0.13
CA ASN A 42 -10.78 -5.72 -0.10
C ASN A 42 -10.95 -7.11 0.50
N THR A 43 -10.85 -8.15 -0.31
CA THR A 43 -10.65 -9.53 0.17
C THR A 43 -9.26 -9.63 0.78
N SER A 44 -9.05 -8.97 1.91
CA SER A 44 -7.88 -9.10 2.76
C SER A 44 -8.24 -8.48 4.10
N THR A 45 -8.60 -9.33 5.04
CA THR A 45 -8.44 -9.10 6.46
C THR A 45 -7.01 -8.61 6.74
N HIS A 46 -6.82 -7.31 6.79
CA HIS A 46 -5.74 -6.70 7.56
C HIS A 46 -6.31 -5.57 8.38
N THR A 47 -6.47 -5.90 9.65
CA THR A 47 -6.75 -5.01 10.76
C THR A 47 -5.56 -4.07 10.94
N GLU A 48 -5.46 -3.03 10.14
CA GLU A 48 -4.44 -1.96 10.31
C GLU A 48 -5.09 -0.59 10.07
N THR A 49 -6.20 -0.32 10.75
CA THR A 49 -6.73 1.04 10.85
C THR A 49 -6.43 1.50 12.27
N GLN A 50 -5.29 2.17 12.43
CA GLN A 50 -4.80 2.99 13.55
C GLN A 50 -3.33 2.68 13.87
N LYS A 51 -2.41 3.00 12.96
CA LYS A 51 -1.06 3.36 13.36
C LYS A 51 -0.59 4.61 12.61
N ASN A 52 -0.51 5.67 13.39
CA ASN A 52 0.35 6.84 13.26
C ASN A 52 0.43 7.53 11.88
N ALA A 53 -0.21 8.71 11.81
CA ALA A 53 0.18 9.76 10.84
C ALA A 53 1.69 10.06 10.87
N GLU A 54 2.35 9.84 12.01
CA GLU A 54 3.81 9.93 12.14
C GLU A 54 4.57 8.81 11.41
N GLU A 55 4.02 7.59 11.34
CA GLU A 55 4.62 6.46 10.59
C GLU A 55 4.45 6.68 9.08
N ASP A 56 3.31 7.22 8.65
CA ASP A 56 3.09 7.61 7.25
C ASP A 56 4.08 8.70 6.79
N ASP A 57 4.38 9.69 7.63
CA ASP A 57 5.36 10.74 7.32
C ASP A 57 6.79 10.18 7.20
N VAL A 58 7.16 9.23 8.07
CA VAL A 58 8.46 8.54 8.02
C VAL A 58 8.56 7.68 6.76
N GLU A 59 7.55 6.87 6.45
CA GLU A 59 7.57 5.98 5.30
C GLU A 59 7.52 6.78 3.98
N LEU A 60 6.78 7.89 3.94
CA LEU A 60 6.80 8.83 2.81
C LEU A 60 8.18 9.48 2.63
N GLY A 61 8.84 9.86 3.74
CA GLY A 61 10.22 10.35 3.72
C GLY A 61 11.17 9.31 3.12
N ARG A 62 11.09 8.07 3.60
CA ARG A 62 11.89 6.94 3.13
C ARG A 62 11.65 6.63 1.66
N ALA A 63 10.40 6.67 1.19
CA ALA A 63 10.04 6.48 -0.21
C ALA A 63 10.68 7.56 -1.12
N LYS A 64 10.70 8.82 -0.67
CA LYS A 64 11.37 9.92 -1.38
C LYS A 64 12.89 9.72 -1.43
N GLU A 65 13.51 9.29 -0.33
CA GLU A 65 14.93 8.97 -0.30
C GLU A 65 15.28 7.84 -1.28
N LEU A 66 14.46 6.79 -1.32
CA LEU A 66 14.66 5.67 -2.25
C LEU A 66 14.54 6.11 -3.71
N LEU A 67 13.57 6.98 -4.03
CA LEU A 67 13.43 7.55 -5.38
C LEU A 67 14.63 8.40 -5.78
N LYS A 68 15.12 9.25 -4.86
CA LYS A 68 16.32 10.07 -5.08
C LYS A 68 17.54 9.19 -5.32
N LEU A 69 17.75 8.18 -4.48
CA LEU A 69 18.85 7.24 -4.64
C LEU A 69 18.77 6.49 -5.98
N HIS A 70 17.58 6.02 -6.37
CA HIS A 70 17.38 5.38 -7.66
C HIS A 70 17.74 6.29 -8.82
N TYR A 71 17.31 7.56 -8.75
CA TYR A 71 17.64 8.56 -9.77
C TYR A 71 19.15 8.77 -9.88
N ASP A 72 19.83 9.00 -8.75
CA ASP A 72 21.27 9.26 -8.70
C ASP A 72 22.08 8.07 -9.25
N VAL A 73 21.70 6.84 -8.87
CA VAL A 73 22.33 5.62 -9.39
C VAL A 73 22.11 5.50 -10.90
N LYS A 74 20.88 5.76 -11.38
CA LYS A 74 20.55 5.70 -12.80
C LYS A 74 21.30 6.76 -13.61
N GLU A 75 21.46 7.96 -13.08
CA GLU A 75 22.22 9.03 -13.73
C GLU A 75 23.71 8.68 -13.82
N ARG A 76 24.32 8.25 -12.72
CA ARG A 76 25.73 7.81 -12.71
C ARG A 76 25.97 6.59 -13.59
N HIS A 77 25.00 5.69 -13.69
CA HIS A 77 25.04 4.56 -14.61
C HIS A 77 25.01 5.04 -16.07
N LYS A 78 24.07 5.93 -16.42
CA LYS A 78 23.98 6.52 -17.77
C LYS A 78 25.25 7.29 -18.15
N ARG A 79 25.86 7.99 -17.20
CA ARG A 79 27.13 8.72 -17.41
C ARG A 79 28.35 7.80 -17.51
N GLY A 80 28.20 6.51 -17.18
CA GLY A 80 29.28 5.52 -17.21
C GLY A 80 30.25 5.59 -16.02
N ASP A 81 29.99 6.46 -15.04
CA ASP A 81 30.87 6.64 -13.89
C ASP A 81 30.95 5.41 -13.01
N LEU A 82 29.84 4.68 -12.86
CA LEU A 82 29.82 3.43 -12.08
C LEU A 82 30.71 2.36 -12.72
N ALA A 83 30.68 2.22 -14.04
CA ALA A 83 31.52 1.28 -14.76
C ALA A 83 33.00 1.66 -14.64
N ARG A 84 33.33 2.95 -14.81
CA ARG A 84 34.69 3.48 -14.65
C ARG A 84 35.24 3.23 -13.25
N GLY A 85 34.46 3.59 -12.22
CA GLY A 85 34.88 3.38 -10.83
C GLY A 85 35.05 1.90 -10.47
N LEU A 86 34.19 1.03 -11.01
CA LEU A 86 34.33 -0.42 -10.84
C LEU A 86 35.62 -0.96 -11.48
N GLU A 87 35.95 -0.50 -12.69
CA GLU A 87 37.16 -0.91 -13.39
C GLU A 87 38.42 -0.45 -12.66
N GLU A 88 38.44 0.79 -12.17
CA GLU A 88 39.52 1.33 -11.34
C GLU A 88 39.71 0.52 -10.06
N ALA A 89 38.63 0.20 -9.35
CA ALA A 89 38.69 -0.64 -8.16
C ALA A 89 39.23 -2.04 -8.47
N ARG A 90 38.81 -2.66 -9.58
CA ARG A 90 39.33 -3.96 -10.02
C ARG A 90 40.81 -3.91 -10.34
N ARG A 91 41.28 -2.84 -10.98
CA ARG A 91 42.69 -2.62 -11.30
C ARG A 91 43.52 -2.50 -10.02
N GLU A 92 43.03 -1.77 -9.03
CA GLU A 92 43.71 -1.60 -7.74
C GLU A 92 43.80 -2.93 -6.97
N VAL A 93 42.71 -3.70 -6.93
CA VAL A 93 42.74 -5.04 -6.32
C VAL A 93 43.72 -5.95 -7.07
N GLY A 94 43.72 -5.94 -8.41
CA GLY A 94 44.66 -6.72 -9.21
C GLY A 94 46.11 -6.35 -8.94
N ARG A 95 46.40 -5.06 -8.71
CA ARG A 95 47.73 -4.58 -8.33
C ARG A 95 48.18 -5.10 -6.96
N VAL A 96 47.28 -5.17 -6.00
CA VAL A 96 47.58 -5.65 -4.63
C VAL A 96 47.70 -7.17 -4.57
N VAL A 97 46.87 -7.89 -5.33
CA VAL A 97 46.80 -9.37 -5.28
C VAL A 97 47.80 -10.03 -6.23
N GLY A 98 48.14 -9.40 -7.35
CA GLY A 98 49.03 -9.94 -8.38
C GLY A 98 50.46 -9.38 -8.36
N GLY A 99 50.81 -8.58 -7.35
CA GLY A 99 52.15 -8.03 -7.13
C GLY A 99 52.95 -8.82 -6.11
#